data_AF-A0A443JJX1-F1
#
_entry.id   AF-A0A443JJX1-F1
#
_cell.length_a   1.000
_cell.length_b   1.000
_cell.length_c   1.000
_cell.angle_alpha   90.00
_cell.angle_beta   90.00
_cell.angle_gamma   90.00
#
_symmetry.space_group_name_H-M   'P 1'
#
loop_
_entity.id
_entity.type
_entity.pdbx_description
1 polymer ?
#
loop_
_entity_poly.entity_id
_entity_poly.type
_entity_poly.pdbx_seq_one_letter_code
_entity_poly.pdbx_strand_id
1 'polypeptide(L)'
;MNIFHAKFSTSQITEATGVNNDTLQNWLKRQLIIGQKDIVGGGSQGRHRQYSFFNLIEIAAAKALVDAGMGDLKSAFKAANMFAHTGGGPLGGTPERVPGCPFNKCPGITLLVAGPGWSDEVFMAPNDSALKLYTDLVFKAPAGREGCIFVNMSDVFDRVVVRVGYRPVEVLGIAYPKGATA
;
A
#
# COMPACT_ATOMS: atom_id res chain seq x y z
N MET A 1 7.89 -7.01 -19.44
CA MET A 1 8.40 -5.80 -18.74
C MET A 1 8.03 -5.91 -17.27
N ASN A 2 8.99 -5.74 -16.35
CA ASN A 2 8.72 -5.86 -14.91
C ASN A 2 7.93 -4.63 -14.41
N ILE A 3 6.82 -4.87 -13.70
CA ILE A 3 5.94 -3.81 -13.16
C ILE A 3 6.69 -2.84 -12.23
N PHE A 4 7.70 -3.33 -11.49
CA PHE A 4 8.47 -2.52 -10.54
C PHE A 4 9.29 -1.40 -11.22
N HIS A 5 9.58 -1.55 -12.52
CA HIS A 5 10.26 -0.52 -13.33
C HIS A 5 9.31 0.24 -14.27
N ALA A 6 8.03 -0.15 -14.31
CA ALA A 6 7.05 0.52 -15.16
C ALA A 6 6.80 1.96 -14.70
N LYS A 7 6.41 2.80 -15.65
CA LYS A 7 5.98 4.18 -15.41
C LYS A 7 4.51 4.30 -15.80
N PHE A 8 3.71 4.79 -14.86
CA PHE A 8 2.28 4.99 -15.04
C PHE A 8 1.99 6.46 -15.26
N SER A 9 1.06 6.78 -16.16
CA SER A 9 0.55 8.13 -16.38
C SER A 9 -0.49 8.51 -15.33
N THR A 10 -0.82 9.80 -15.23
CA THR A 10 -1.90 10.27 -14.34
C THR A 10 -3.24 9.56 -14.62
N SER A 11 -3.61 9.33 -15.88
CA SER A 11 -4.87 8.65 -16.22
C SER A 11 -4.88 7.21 -15.69
N GLN A 12 -3.79 6.47 -15.88
CA GLN A 12 -3.64 5.11 -15.35
C GLN A 12 -3.71 5.09 -13.81
N ILE A 13 -3.11 6.06 -13.12
CA ILE A 13 -3.24 6.19 -11.66
C ILE A 13 -4.70 6.41 -11.27
N THR A 14 -5.39 7.37 -11.90
CA THR A 14 -6.78 7.69 -11.54
C THR A 14 -7.73 6.53 -11.80
N GLU A 15 -7.54 5.81 -12.91
CA GLU A 15 -8.32 4.63 -13.27
C GLU A 15 -8.07 3.46 -12.32
N ALA A 16 -6.80 3.14 -12.06
CA ALA A 16 -6.43 2.02 -11.21
C ALA A 16 -6.88 2.21 -9.77
N THR A 17 -6.68 3.42 -9.22
CA THR A 17 -6.96 3.73 -7.81
C THR A 17 -8.39 4.18 -7.55
N GLY A 18 -9.12 4.62 -8.57
CA GLY A 18 -10.44 5.24 -8.43
C GLY A 18 -10.41 6.63 -7.80
N VAL A 19 -9.22 7.24 -7.65
CA VAL A 19 -9.07 8.64 -7.25
C VAL A 19 -9.34 9.51 -8.46
N ASN A 20 -10.24 10.49 -8.35
CA ASN A 20 -10.46 11.43 -9.43
C ASN A 20 -9.24 12.38 -9.59
N ASN A 21 -9.07 12.97 -10.77
CA ASN A 21 -7.89 13.79 -11.06
C ASN A 21 -7.77 15.01 -10.13
N ASP A 22 -8.87 15.66 -9.76
CA ASP A 22 -8.85 16.86 -8.91
C ASP A 22 -8.35 16.53 -7.50
N THR A 23 -8.82 15.42 -6.92
CA THR A 23 -8.36 14.89 -5.64
C THR A 23 -6.87 14.53 -5.72
N LEU A 24 -6.43 13.87 -6.78
CA LEU A 24 -5.01 13.55 -6.98
C LEU A 24 -4.15 14.81 -7.10
N GLN A 25 -4.58 15.82 -7.86
CA GLN A 25 -3.88 17.11 -7.93
C GLN A 25 -3.84 17.82 -6.58
N ASN A 26 -4.93 17.75 -5.81
CA ASN A 26 -4.97 18.32 -4.45
C ASN A 26 -3.94 17.65 -3.53
N TRP A 27 -3.88 16.32 -3.54
CA TRP A 27 -2.92 15.55 -2.75
C TRP A 27 -1.47 15.86 -3.12
N LEU A 28 -1.17 16.02 -4.42
CA LEU A 28 0.15 16.43 -4.90
C LEU A 28 0.52 17.86 -4.48
N LYS A 29 -0.41 18.81 -4.59
CA LYS A 29 -0.19 20.21 -4.19
C LYS A 29 0.08 20.33 -2.68
N ARG A 30 -0.60 19.51 -1.88
CA ARG A 30 -0.43 19.45 -0.42
C ARG A 30 0.76 18.62 0.03
N GLN A 31 1.53 18.05 -0.90
CA GLN A 31 2.69 17.19 -0.63
C GLN A 31 2.35 16.03 0.31
N LEU A 32 1.16 15.44 0.13
CA LEU A 32 0.72 14.31 0.96
C LEU A 32 1.34 12.99 0.52
N ILE A 33 1.63 12.83 -0.77
CA ILE A 33 2.27 11.64 -1.32
C ILE A 33 3.76 11.71 -0.95
N ILE A 34 4.22 10.83 -0.07
CA ILE A 34 5.58 10.87 0.47
C ILE A 34 6.57 10.40 -0.60
N GLY A 35 6.19 9.43 -1.43
CA GLY A 35 6.97 9.00 -2.60
C GLY A 35 7.03 10.01 -3.75
N GLN A 36 6.57 11.25 -3.57
CA GLN A 36 6.46 12.25 -4.64
C GLN A 36 7.80 12.60 -5.31
N LYS A 37 8.92 12.44 -4.61
CA LYS A 37 10.27 12.62 -5.18
C LYS A 37 10.57 11.69 -6.36
N ASP A 38 9.87 10.55 -6.44
CA ASP A 38 10.05 9.55 -7.50
C ASP A 38 9.12 9.79 -8.71
N ILE A 39 8.23 10.78 -8.59
CA ILE A 39 7.35 11.23 -9.68
C ILE A 39 8.16 12.17 -10.58
N VAL A 40 8.36 11.75 -11.83
CA VAL A 40 9.10 12.53 -12.82
C VAL A 40 8.15 13.22 -13.80
N GLY A 41 8.58 14.33 -14.37
CA GLY A 41 7.75 15.15 -15.26
C GLY A 41 6.74 16.02 -14.50
N GLY A 42 5.91 16.74 -15.25
CA GLY A 42 5.09 17.84 -14.73
C GLY A 42 5.90 19.14 -14.54
N GLY A 43 5.19 20.27 -14.47
CA GLY A 43 5.82 21.59 -14.24
C GLY A 43 6.27 22.33 -15.50
N SER A 44 6.29 21.68 -16.67
CA SER A 44 6.49 22.35 -17.96
C SER A 44 5.58 21.75 -19.04
N GLN A 45 5.21 22.57 -20.03
CA GLN A 45 4.35 22.16 -21.13
C GLN A 45 4.95 20.96 -21.88
N GLY A 46 4.15 19.93 -22.11
CA GLY A 46 4.56 18.70 -22.82
C GLY A 46 5.21 17.61 -21.96
N ARG A 47 5.53 17.86 -20.69
CA ARG A 47 6.03 16.82 -19.76
C ARG A 47 4.92 16.34 -18.84
N HIS A 48 4.28 15.23 -19.20
CA HIS A 48 3.29 14.57 -18.35
C HIS A 48 3.96 13.92 -17.13
N ARG A 49 3.26 13.89 -15.99
CA ARG A 49 3.75 13.21 -14.78
C ARG A 49 3.76 11.70 -14.99
N GLN A 50 4.82 11.06 -14.51
CA GLN A 50 4.98 9.63 -14.49
C GLN A 50 5.22 9.13 -13.07
N TYR A 51 4.52 8.07 -12.71
CA TYR A 51 4.47 7.50 -11.37
C TYR A 51 5.12 6.12 -11.39
N SER A 52 5.83 5.77 -10.31
CA SER A 52 6.34 4.41 -10.11
C SER A 52 5.23 3.46 -9.62
N PHE A 53 5.53 2.16 -9.61
CA PHE A 53 4.69 1.15 -8.95
C PHE A 53 4.43 1.49 -7.47
N PHE A 54 5.44 1.92 -6.73
CA PHE A 54 5.29 2.26 -5.31
C PHE A 54 4.39 3.49 -5.11
N ASN A 55 4.46 4.49 -6.01
CA ASN A 55 3.51 5.60 -5.97
C ASN A 55 2.07 5.15 -6.24
N LEU A 56 1.88 4.24 -7.20
CA LEU A 56 0.56 3.68 -7.50
C LEU A 56 -0.05 2.99 -6.27
N ILE A 57 0.72 2.13 -5.60
CA ILE A 57 0.27 1.42 -4.40
C ILE A 57 0.05 2.36 -3.22
N GLU A 58 0.93 3.34 -2.99
CA GLU A 58 0.77 4.37 -1.95
C GLU A 58 -0.55 5.13 -2.12
N ILE A 59 -0.85 5.58 -3.34
CA ILE A 59 -2.10 6.30 -3.64
C ILE A 59 -3.31 5.38 -3.44
N ALA A 60 -3.22 4.12 -3.87
CA ALA A 60 -4.31 3.15 -3.71
C ALA A 60 -4.59 2.82 -2.23
N ALA A 61 -3.54 2.61 -1.43
CA ALA A 61 -3.65 2.33 -0.01
C ALA A 61 -4.22 3.53 0.75
N ALA A 62 -3.74 4.75 0.45
CA ALA A 62 -4.27 5.97 1.06
C ALA A 62 -5.76 6.17 0.71
N LYS A 63 -6.16 5.93 -0.55
CA LYS A 63 -7.56 5.97 -0.97
C LYS A 63 -8.41 4.95 -0.20
N ALA A 64 -7.94 3.72 -0.06
CA ALA A 64 -8.66 2.68 0.67
C ALA A 64 -8.85 3.03 2.15
N LEU A 65 -7.84 3.62 2.80
CA LEU A 65 -7.95 4.11 4.18
C LEU A 65 -8.98 5.25 4.31
N VAL A 66 -8.96 6.22 3.37
CA VAL A 66 -9.91 7.33 3.35
C VAL A 66 -11.34 6.82 3.13
N ASP A 67 -11.54 5.89 2.20
CA ASP A 67 -12.84 5.28 1.94
C ASP A 67 -13.38 4.49 3.14
N ALA A 68 -12.48 3.89 3.93
CA ALA A 68 -12.80 3.20 5.17
C ALA A 68 -13.05 4.14 6.36
N GLY A 69 -13.03 5.46 6.13
CA GLY A 69 -13.40 6.47 7.13
C GLY A 69 -12.22 7.20 7.79
N MET A 70 -10.98 7.03 7.30
CA MET A 70 -9.84 7.77 7.83
C MET A 70 -9.89 9.24 7.41
N GLY A 71 -10.34 10.11 8.31
CA GLY A 71 -10.47 11.54 8.05
C GLY A 71 -9.13 12.31 7.99
N ASP A 72 -8.11 11.84 8.71
CA ASP A 72 -6.78 12.46 8.67
C ASP A 72 -5.95 11.93 7.49
N LEU A 73 -5.91 12.72 6.41
CA LEU A 73 -5.14 12.39 5.21
C LEU A 73 -3.64 12.23 5.48
N LYS A 74 -3.06 12.96 6.44
CA LYS A 74 -1.62 12.84 6.72
C LYS A 74 -1.30 11.47 7.32
N SER A 75 -2.08 11.01 8.30
CA SER A 75 -1.95 9.67 8.84
C SER A 75 -2.23 8.60 7.78
N ALA A 76 -3.22 8.81 6.90
CA ALA A 76 -3.53 7.87 5.82
C ALA A 76 -2.34 7.69 4.85
N PHE A 77 -1.73 8.78 4.41
CA PHE A 77 -0.56 8.73 3.54
C PHE A 77 0.70 8.23 4.24
N LYS A 78 0.88 8.53 5.54
CA LYS A 78 1.97 7.95 6.33
C LYS A 78 1.86 6.42 6.42
N ALA A 79 0.66 5.91 6.68
CA ALA A 79 0.38 4.48 6.73
C ALA A 79 0.57 3.82 5.35
N ALA A 80 0.02 4.44 4.30
CA ALA A 80 0.16 3.98 2.93
C ALA A 80 1.63 3.95 2.46
N ASN A 81 2.41 4.96 2.85
CA ASN A 81 3.83 5.01 2.54
C ASN A 81 4.61 3.86 3.18
N MET A 82 4.28 3.54 4.43
CA MET A 82 4.88 2.40 5.14
C MET A 82 4.65 1.10 4.36
N PHE A 83 3.42 0.83 3.91
CA PHE A 83 3.16 -0.33 3.06
C PHE A 83 3.88 -0.29 1.70
N ALA A 84 3.80 0.86 1.03
CA ALA A 84 4.25 0.98 -0.36
C ALA A 84 5.77 1.04 -0.51
N HIS A 85 6.50 1.61 0.45
CA HIS A 85 7.92 1.95 0.30
C HIS A 85 8.83 1.34 1.35
N THR A 86 8.29 0.91 2.49
CA THR A 86 9.09 0.19 3.50
C THR A 86 8.86 -1.31 3.35
N GLY A 87 9.77 -2.13 3.89
CA GLY A 87 9.84 -3.58 3.65
C GLY A 87 11.26 -4.03 3.28
N GLY A 88 11.46 -5.32 3.03
CA GLY A 88 12.75 -5.89 2.60
C GLY A 88 13.55 -6.65 3.68
N GLY A 89 12.86 -7.29 4.63
CA GLY A 89 13.51 -8.20 5.58
C GLY A 89 12.51 -8.92 6.49
N PRO A 90 12.94 -9.98 7.20
CA PRO A 90 12.11 -10.67 8.18
C PRO A 90 11.82 -9.75 9.37
N LEU A 91 10.55 -9.44 9.62
CA LEU A 91 10.11 -8.70 10.80
C LEU A 91 9.62 -9.69 11.87
N GLY A 92 10.53 -10.14 12.74
CA GLY A 92 10.17 -10.81 14.01
C GLY A 92 9.04 -11.84 13.93
N GLY A 93 9.20 -12.92 13.16
CA GLY A 93 8.20 -13.99 13.03
C GLY A 93 7.11 -13.74 11.98
N THR A 94 7.05 -12.55 11.38
CA THR A 94 6.21 -12.28 10.19
C THR A 94 6.97 -12.66 8.90
N PRO A 95 6.26 -13.03 7.83
CA PRO A 95 6.89 -13.38 6.55
C PRO A 95 7.65 -12.20 5.97
N GLU A 96 8.68 -12.46 5.16
CA GLU A 96 9.31 -11.41 4.37
C GLU A 96 8.29 -10.74 3.43
N ARG A 97 8.41 -9.41 3.31
CA ARG A 97 7.57 -8.59 2.44
C ARG A 97 8.40 -7.66 1.60
N VAL A 98 8.15 -7.68 0.29
CA VAL A 98 8.68 -6.70 -0.65
C VAL A 98 7.80 -5.43 -0.60
N PRO A 99 8.39 -4.22 -0.58
CA PRO A 99 7.63 -2.97 -0.61
C PRO A 99 6.53 -2.94 -1.67
N GLY A 100 5.37 -2.43 -1.30
CA GLY A 100 4.20 -2.35 -2.18
C GLY A 100 3.53 -3.68 -2.52
N CYS A 101 4.02 -4.81 -1.99
CA CYS A 101 3.41 -6.13 -2.18
C CYS A 101 2.82 -6.66 -0.85
N PRO A 102 1.69 -7.39 -0.90
CA PRO A 102 1.24 -8.24 0.20
C PRO A 102 2.31 -9.27 0.60
N PHE A 103 2.24 -9.80 1.83
CA PHE A 103 3.10 -10.87 2.32
C PHE A 103 3.04 -12.13 1.44
N ASN A 104 4.18 -12.80 1.26
CA ASN A 104 4.31 -14.03 0.47
C ASN A 104 3.86 -15.29 1.22
N LYS A 105 2.62 -15.34 1.72
CA LYS A 105 2.06 -16.56 2.31
C LYS A 105 0.62 -16.76 1.89
N CYS A 106 0.44 -17.49 0.80
CA CYS A 106 -0.85 -18.10 0.46
C CYS A 106 -1.12 -19.24 1.47
N PRO A 107 -2.29 -19.31 2.12
CA PRO A 107 -3.55 -18.64 1.77
C PRO A 107 -3.92 -17.40 2.64
N GLY A 108 -2.98 -16.77 3.34
CA GLY A 108 -3.29 -15.62 4.21
C GLY A 108 -3.49 -14.29 3.48
N ILE A 109 -3.89 -13.28 4.26
CA ILE A 109 -4.10 -11.90 3.78
C ILE A 109 -3.16 -10.92 4.48
N THR A 110 -2.91 -9.79 3.80
CA THR A 110 -2.16 -8.68 4.38
C THR A 110 -3.12 -7.56 4.73
N LEU A 111 -3.14 -7.17 6.00
CA LEU A 111 -3.89 -6.01 6.47
C LEU A 111 -2.95 -4.84 6.69
N LEU A 112 -3.36 -3.66 6.23
CA LEU A 112 -2.83 -2.39 6.72
C LEU A 112 -3.78 -1.89 7.80
N VAL A 113 -3.26 -1.73 9.00
CA VAL A 113 -3.98 -1.20 10.16
C VAL A 113 -3.46 0.19 10.45
N ALA A 114 -4.36 1.16 10.59
CA ALA A 114 -3.92 2.52 10.85
C ALA A 114 -4.87 3.25 11.81
N GLY A 115 -4.29 4.12 12.63
CA GLY A 115 -4.97 5.05 13.51
C GLY A 115 -4.25 6.40 13.57
N PRO A 116 -4.66 7.31 14.45
CA PRO A 116 -4.03 8.62 14.57
C PRO A 116 -2.54 8.52 14.92
N GLY A 117 -1.66 8.89 13.99
CA GLY A 117 -0.21 8.92 14.20
C GLY A 117 0.52 7.57 14.14
N TRP A 118 -0.19 6.45 14.03
CA TRP A 118 0.39 5.10 14.00
C TRP A 118 -0.22 4.21 12.91
N SER A 119 0.55 3.23 12.47
CA SER A 119 0.11 2.22 11.50
C SER A 119 0.93 0.95 11.64
N ASP A 120 0.37 -0.18 11.24
CA ASP A 120 0.99 -1.49 11.30
C ASP A 120 0.59 -2.36 10.10
N GLU A 121 1.44 -3.32 9.75
CA GLU A 121 1.16 -4.31 8.71
C GLU A 121 0.99 -5.67 9.36
N VAL A 122 -0.18 -6.27 9.18
CA VAL A 122 -0.50 -7.54 9.83
C VAL A 122 -0.75 -8.62 8.80
N PHE A 123 -0.03 -9.73 8.94
CA PHE A 123 -0.36 -10.97 8.25
C PHE A 123 -1.42 -11.74 9.02
N MET A 124 -2.53 -12.08 8.37
CA MET A 124 -3.54 -12.98 8.92
C MET A 124 -3.57 -14.28 8.13
N ALA A 125 -3.29 -15.39 8.79
CA ALA A 125 -3.49 -16.72 8.22
C ALA A 125 -5.00 -17.06 8.14
N PRO A 126 -5.42 -18.00 7.26
CA PRO A 126 -6.83 -18.34 7.07
C PRO A 126 -7.60 -18.73 8.35
N ASN A 127 -6.90 -19.30 9.33
CA ASN A 127 -7.48 -19.77 10.58
C ASN A 127 -7.19 -18.85 11.77
N ASP A 128 -6.60 -17.66 11.53
CA ASP A 128 -6.39 -16.69 12.59
C ASP A 128 -7.73 -16.08 13.03
N SER A 129 -7.94 -15.96 14.34
CA SER A 129 -9.15 -15.35 14.89
C SER A 129 -9.03 -13.83 14.96
N ALA A 130 -10.17 -13.13 14.89
CA ALA A 130 -10.22 -11.69 15.13
C ALA A 130 -9.70 -11.31 16.52
N LEU A 131 -9.85 -12.21 17.51
CA LEU A 131 -9.32 -12.02 18.87
C LEU A 131 -7.79 -11.99 18.88
N LYS A 132 -7.12 -12.84 18.09
CA LYS A 132 -5.66 -12.82 17.95
C LYS A 132 -5.20 -11.46 17.40
N LEU A 133 -5.83 -10.99 16.32
CA LEU A 133 -5.53 -9.68 15.72
C LEU A 133 -5.69 -8.54 16.74
N TYR A 134 -6.82 -8.52 17.46
CA TYR A 134 -7.05 -7.55 18.53
C TYR A 134 -5.96 -7.62 19.61
N THR A 135 -5.60 -8.84 20.02
CA THR A 135 -4.60 -9.06 21.06
C THR A 135 -3.22 -8.55 20.62
N ASP A 136 -2.82 -8.85 19.39
CA ASP A 136 -1.56 -8.38 18.81
C ASP A 136 -1.53 -6.85 18.70
N LEU A 137 -2.65 -6.21 18.34
CA LEU A 137 -2.70 -4.76 18.15
C LEU A 137 -2.84 -3.97 19.44
N VAL A 138 -3.49 -4.52 20.48
CA VAL A 138 -3.77 -3.82 21.74
C VAL A 138 -2.69 -4.09 22.77
N PHE A 139 -2.26 -5.34 22.94
CA PHE A 139 -1.32 -5.69 24.01
C PHE A 139 0.15 -5.55 23.62
N LYS A 140 0.49 -5.59 22.33
CA LYS A 140 1.89 -5.39 21.87
C LYS A 140 2.18 -3.95 21.45
N ALA A 141 1.16 -3.09 21.42
CA ALA A 141 1.32 -1.71 21.04
C ALA A 141 1.79 -0.82 22.20
N PRO A 142 2.48 0.29 21.89
CA PRO A 142 2.62 1.39 22.84
C PRO A 142 1.24 1.83 23.35
N ALA A 143 1.15 2.16 24.64
CA ALA A 143 -0.07 2.71 25.23
C ALA A 143 -0.57 3.93 24.42
N GLY A 144 -1.90 4.08 24.30
CA GLY A 144 -2.53 5.23 23.64
C GLY A 144 -3.11 4.99 22.24
N ARG A 145 -3.24 3.74 21.79
CA ARG A 145 -4.04 3.41 20.58
C ARG A 145 -5.53 3.37 20.96
N GLU A 146 -6.29 4.41 20.61
CA GLU A 146 -7.72 4.53 20.96
C GLU A 146 -8.67 3.87 19.95
N GLY A 147 -8.22 3.69 18.70
CA GLY A 147 -9.01 3.10 17.62
C GLY A 147 -8.20 2.90 16.36
N CYS A 148 -8.72 2.10 15.43
CA CYS A 148 -8.07 1.84 14.15
C CYS A 148 -9.05 1.47 13.04
N ILE A 149 -8.55 1.59 11.83
CA ILE A 149 -9.17 1.15 10.59
C ILE A 149 -8.32 0.03 10.00
N PHE A 150 -8.98 -0.95 9.40
CA PHE A 150 -8.37 -2.10 8.73
C PHE A 150 -8.64 -2.03 7.24
N VAL A 151 -7.60 -2.22 6.43
CA VAL A 151 -7.72 -2.35 4.98
C VAL A 151 -7.06 -3.65 4.55
N ASN A 152 -7.79 -4.47 3.79
CA ASN A 152 -7.22 -5.66 3.15
C ASN A 152 -6.35 -5.24 1.96
N MET A 153 -5.04 -5.21 2.16
CA MET A 153 -4.07 -4.82 1.14
C MET A 153 -3.88 -5.88 0.06
N SER A 154 -4.22 -7.16 0.33
CA SER A 154 -4.27 -8.18 -0.73
C SER A 154 -5.32 -7.80 -1.79
N ASP A 155 -6.52 -7.43 -1.37
CA ASP A 155 -7.61 -7.04 -2.30
C ASP A 155 -7.31 -5.73 -3.01
N VAL A 156 -6.71 -4.75 -2.30
CA VAL A 156 -6.29 -3.48 -2.90
C VAL A 156 -5.24 -3.73 -3.98
N PHE A 157 -4.21 -4.53 -3.67
CA PHE A 157 -3.15 -4.89 -4.59
C PHE A 157 -3.71 -5.59 -5.83
N ASP A 158 -4.50 -6.65 -5.65
CA ASP A 158 -5.06 -7.43 -6.76
C ASP A 158 -5.86 -6.55 -7.72
N ARG A 159 -6.76 -5.73 -7.16
CA ARG A 159 -7.59 -4.80 -7.95
C ARG A 159 -6.75 -3.81 -8.74
N VAL A 160 -5.74 -3.21 -8.11
CA VAL A 160 -4.89 -2.18 -8.72
C VAL A 160 -4.02 -2.77 -9.82
N VAL A 161 -3.36 -3.89 -9.53
CA VAL A 161 -2.47 -4.58 -10.46
C VAL A 161 -3.22 -5.05 -11.71
N VAL A 162 -4.42 -5.60 -11.55
CA VAL A 162 -5.29 -5.97 -12.67
C VAL A 162 -5.66 -4.76 -13.52
N ARG A 163 -6.03 -3.63 -12.90
CA ARG A 163 -6.43 -2.41 -13.65
C ARG A 163 -5.29 -1.78 -14.44
N VAL A 164 -4.03 -1.96 -14.02
CA VAL A 164 -2.88 -1.51 -14.82
C VAL A 164 -2.38 -2.56 -15.82
N GLY A 165 -3.13 -3.65 -16.02
CA GLY A 165 -2.89 -4.64 -17.07
C GLY A 165 -1.92 -5.77 -16.70
N TYR A 166 -1.70 -6.01 -15.40
CA TYR A 166 -0.81 -7.07 -14.91
C TYR A 166 -1.60 -8.14 -14.16
N ARG A 167 -1.04 -9.35 -14.04
CA ARG A 167 -1.63 -10.44 -13.25
C ARG A 167 -1.01 -10.45 -11.85
N PRO A 168 -1.79 -10.34 -10.76
CA PRO A 168 -1.23 -10.27 -9.40
C PRO A 168 -0.30 -11.42 -9.05
N VAL A 169 -0.67 -12.66 -9.42
CA VAL A 169 0.16 -13.86 -9.20
C VAL A 169 1.53 -13.75 -9.87
N GLU A 170 1.61 -13.18 -11.07
CA GLU A 170 2.89 -13.01 -11.78
C GLU A 170 3.74 -11.92 -11.11
N VAL A 171 3.12 -10.82 -10.68
CA VAL A 171 3.82 -9.76 -9.92
C VAL A 171 4.38 -10.29 -8.61
N LEU A 172 3.59 -11.05 -7.86
CA LEU A 172 4.04 -11.70 -6.63
C LEU A 172 5.13 -12.75 -6.91
N GLY A 173 5.05 -13.48 -8.03
CA GLY A 173 6.11 -14.40 -8.45
C GLY A 173 7.43 -13.71 -8.78
N ILE A 174 7.39 -12.46 -9.27
CA ILE A 174 8.58 -11.61 -9.48
C ILE A 174 9.10 -11.08 -8.14
N ALA A 175 8.20 -10.62 -7.26
CA ALA A 175 8.57 -10.11 -5.93
C ALA A 175 9.19 -11.21 -5.06
N TYR A 176 8.67 -12.43 -5.16
CA TYR A 176 9.02 -13.56 -4.33
C TYR A 176 9.36 -14.80 -5.18
N PRO A 177 10.52 -14.79 -5.87
CA PRO A 177 10.92 -15.93 -6.69
C PRO A 177 11.06 -17.19 -5.81
N LYS A 178 10.56 -18.33 -6.30
CA LYS A 178 10.63 -19.62 -5.60
C LYS A 178 12.08 -19.91 -5.20
N GLY A 179 12.33 -20.02 -3.90
CA GLY A 179 13.68 -20.08 -3.30
C GLY A 179 14.00 -18.90 -2.36
N ALA A 180 13.22 -17.82 -2.42
CA ALA A 180 13.25 -16.69 -1.49
C ALA A 180 12.19 -16.85 -0.39
N THR A 181 12.32 -17.88 0.44
CA THR A 181 11.72 -17.90 1.79
C THR A 181 12.60 -18.72 2.71
N ALA A 182 13.16 -18.03 3.71
CA ALA A 182 13.63 -18.45 5.04
C ALA A 182 14.14 -19.88 5.22
#